data_AF-A0A961AJX0-F1
#
_entry.id   AF-A0A961AJX0-F1
#
_cell.length_a   1.000
_cell.length_b   1.000
_cell.length_c   1.000
_cell.angle_alpha   90.00
_cell.angle_beta   90.00
_cell.angle_gamma   90.00
#
_symmetry.space_group_name_H-M   'P 1'
#
loop_
_entity.id
_entity.type
_entity.pdbx_description
1 polymer ?
#
loop_
_entity_poly.entity_id
_entity_poly.type
_entity_poly.pdbx_seq_one_letter_code
_entity_poly.pdbx_strand_id
1 'polypeptide(L)'
;AKNAILIVEFAKMEHEKGTPWLQAAVEGARLRLRPILMTSLAFILGAVPLAMATGSGAESRKVMGTAVVFGMSLATLVGVFVIPACYAFVMRLSTRKAA
;
A
#
# COMPACT_ATOMS: atom_id res chain seq x y z
N ALA A 1 5.85 2.67 -8.92
CA ALA A 1 7.18 2.17 -9.30
C ALA A 1 8.27 2.57 -8.28
N LYS A 2 8.53 3.87 -8.07
CA LYS A 2 9.60 4.40 -7.19
C LYS A 2 9.65 3.89 -5.74
N ASN A 3 8.51 3.62 -5.12
CA ASN A 3 8.50 3.25 -3.70
C ASN A 3 9.04 1.83 -3.40
N ALA A 4 9.04 0.89 -4.38
CA ALA A 4 9.39 -0.53 -4.15
C ALA A 4 10.87 -0.82 -4.22
N ILE A 5 11.55 -0.11 -5.11
CA ILE A 5 13.01 -0.07 -5.18
C ILE A 5 13.58 0.43 -3.85
N LEU A 6 13.02 1.51 -3.31
CA LEU A 6 13.51 2.12 -2.07
C LEU A 6 13.45 1.18 -0.85
N ILE A 7 12.49 0.25 -0.80
CA ILE A 7 12.42 -0.74 0.29
C ILE A 7 13.53 -1.78 0.18
N VAL A 8 13.79 -2.28 -1.03
CA VAL A 8 14.87 -3.26 -1.25
C VAL A 8 16.24 -2.59 -0.98
N GLU A 9 16.37 -1.33 -1.37
CA GLU A 9 17.56 -0.51 -1.12
C GLU A 9 17.77 -0.24 0.39
N PHE A 10 16.70 0.14 1.11
CA PHE A 10 16.77 0.38 2.55
C PHE A 10 17.03 -0.92 3.31
N ALA A 11 16.39 -2.03 2.92
CA ALA A 11 16.60 -3.33 3.52
C ALA A 11 18.03 -3.86 3.31
N LYS A 12 18.62 -3.59 2.14
CA LYS A 12 20.02 -3.93 1.85
C LYS A 12 20.97 -3.08 2.72
N MET A 13 20.73 -1.77 2.83
CA MET A 13 21.52 -0.87 3.67
C MET A 13 21.40 -1.18 5.17
N GLU A 14 20.20 -1.49 5.67
CA GLU A 14 19.96 -1.83 7.08
C GLU A 14 20.60 -3.19 7.43
N HIS A 15 20.66 -4.10 6.46
CA HIS A 15 21.29 -5.38 6.66
C HIS A 15 22.83 -5.30 6.66
N GLU A 16 23.42 -4.42 5.83
CA GLU A 16 24.85 -4.07 5.92
C GLU A 16 25.21 -3.38 7.25
N LYS A 17 24.24 -2.76 7.93
CA LYS A 17 24.39 -2.19 9.28
C LYS A 17 24.22 -3.20 10.42
N GLY A 18 23.96 -4.48 10.13
CA GLY A 18 23.87 -5.55 11.12
C GLY A 18 22.52 -5.64 11.86
N THR A 19 21.47 -4.97 11.38
CA THR A 19 20.16 -4.95 12.05
C THR A 19 19.36 -6.24 11.73
N PRO A 20 18.66 -6.84 12.71
CA PRO A 20 17.84 -8.03 12.47
C PRO A 20 16.75 -7.75 11.43
N TRP A 21 16.64 -8.63 10.44
CA TRP A 21 15.75 -8.52 9.28
C TRP A 21 14.29 -8.16 9.61
N LEU A 22 13.80 -8.64 10.75
CA LEU A 22 12.45 -8.38 11.23
C LEU A 22 12.23 -6.89 11.56
N GLN A 23 13.24 -6.21 12.12
CA GLN A 23 13.18 -4.77 12.41
C GLN A 23 13.24 -3.95 11.11
N ALA A 24 14.14 -4.31 10.18
CA ALA A 24 14.23 -3.65 8.87
C ALA A 24 12.91 -3.76 8.07
N ALA A 25 12.20 -4.89 8.18
CA ALA A 25 10.90 -5.11 7.56
C ALA A 25 9.81 -4.18 8.13
N VAL A 26 9.78 -4.00 9.45
CA VAL A 26 8.81 -3.16 10.15
C VAL A 26 9.06 -1.67 9.86
N GLU A 27 10.32 -1.26 9.84
CA GLU A 27 10.72 0.12 9.51
C GLU A 27 10.34 0.47 8.06
N GLY A 28 10.61 -0.43 7.11
CA GLY A 28 10.23 -0.29 5.71
C GLY A 28 8.71 -0.26 5.48
N ALA A 29 7.95 -1.03 6.27
CA ALA A 29 6.49 -1.00 6.24
C ALA A 29 5.93 0.33 6.78
N ARG A 30 6.51 0.89 7.85
CA ARG A 30 6.10 2.18 8.44
C ARG A 30 6.31 3.36 7.50
N LEU A 31 7.43 3.38 6.77
CA LEU A 31 7.72 4.43 5.78
C LEU A 31 6.64 4.55 4.70
N ARG A 32 5.90 3.48 4.42
CA ARG A 32 4.84 3.45 3.41
C ARG A 32 3.43 3.59 3.92
N LEU A 33 3.18 3.27 5.18
CA LEU A 33 1.84 3.37 5.77
C LEU A 33 1.28 4.78 5.57
N ARG A 34 2.13 5.82 5.77
CA ARG A 34 1.77 7.22 5.55
C ARG A 34 1.38 7.52 4.08
N PRO A 35 2.23 7.26 3.07
CA PRO A 35 1.87 7.43 1.66
C PRO A 35 0.66 6.62 1.17
N ILE A 36 0.52 5.36 1.61
CA ILE A 36 -0.61 4.51 1.22
C ILE A 36 -1.90 5.13 1.75
N LEU A 37 -1.95 5.45 3.05
CA LEU A 37 -3.10 6.09 3.67
C LEU A 37 -3.39 7.47 3.04
N MET A 38 -2.37 8.27 2.75
CA MET A 38 -2.54 9.58 2.12
C MET A 38 -3.24 9.48 0.76
N THR A 39 -2.80 8.56 -0.09
CA THR A 39 -3.38 8.37 -1.43
C THR A 39 -4.76 7.76 -1.39
N SER A 40 -4.97 6.72 -0.58
CA SER A 40 -6.28 6.07 -0.44
C SER A 40 -7.32 7.01 0.16
N LEU A 41 -6.97 7.80 1.19
CA LEU A 41 -7.88 8.76 1.80
C LEU A 41 -8.24 9.90 0.85
N ALA A 42 -7.26 10.45 0.12
CA ALA A 42 -7.52 11.47 -0.89
C ALA A 42 -8.47 10.97 -1.99
N PHE A 43 -8.30 9.71 -2.43
CA PHE A 43 -9.14 9.10 -3.45
C PHE A 43 -10.57 8.84 -2.96
N ILE A 44 -10.72 8.33 -1.72
CA ILE A 44 -12.03 8.11 -1.10
C ILE A 44 -12.77 9.43 -0.93
N LEU A 45 -12.13 10.44 -0.34
CA LEU A 45 -12.74 11.76 -0.13
C LEU A 45 -13.09 12.46 -1.45
N GLY A 46 -12.27 12.30 -2.50
CA GLY A 46 -12.56 12.80 -3.85
C GLY A 46 -13.71 12.07 -4.55
N ALA A 47 -13.95 10.80 -4.22
CA ALA A 47 -15.02 9.98 -4.79
C ALA A 47 -16.39 10.16 -4.09
N VAL A 48 -16.43 10.66 -2.85
CA VAL A 48 -17.67 10.99 -2.12
C VAL A 48 -18.60 11.94 -2.90
N PRO A 49 -18.14 13.11 -3.40
CA PRO A 49 -19.01 14.00 -4.15
C PRO A 49 -19.45 13.41 -5.50
N LEU A 50 -18.65 12.53 -6.13
CA LEU A 50 -19.03 11.80 -7.33
C LEU A 50 -20.18 10.80 -7.06
N ALA A 51 -20.15 10.14 -5.89
CA ALA A 51 -21.18 9.21 -5.45
C ALA A 51 -22.51 9.91 -5.08
N MET A 52 -22.47 11.21 -4.75
CA MET A 52 -23.67 12.01 -4.41
C MET A 52 -24.11 12.94 -5.55
N ALA A 53 -23.44 12.90 -6.71
CA ALA A 53 -23.72 13.80 -7.82
C ALA A 53 -25.12 13.57 -8.41
N THR A 54 -25.92 14.63 -8.48
CA THR A 54 -27.23 14.68 -9.15
C THR A 54 -27.17 15.53 -10.42
N GLY A 55 -27.84 15.11 -11.50
CA GLY A 55 -27.81 15.78 -12.82
C GLY A 55 -27.74 14.80 -14.01
N SER A 56 -27.51 15.30 -15.23
CA SER A 56 -27.39 14.45 -16.43
C SER A 56 -26.15 13.54 -16.35
N GLY A 57 -26.33 12.23 -16.53
CA GLY A 57 -25.25 11.25 -16.31
C GLY A 57 -24.92 10.98 -14.83
N ALA A 58 -25.82 11.35 -13.91
CA ALA A 58 -25.66 11.07 -12.48
C ALA A 58 -25.51 9.59 -12.18
N GLU A 59 -26.29 8.71 -12.84
CA GLU A 59 -26.18 7.27 -12.63
C GLU A 59 -24.76 6.74 -12.94
N SER A 60 -24.15 7.18 -14.06
CA SER A 60 -22.77 6.80 -14.40
C SER A 60 -21.76 7.31 -13.37
N ARG A 61 -21.94 8.55 -12.87
CA ARG A 61 -21.05 9.13 -11.85
C ARG A 61 -21.20 8.46 -10.48
N LYS A 62 -22.44 8.10 -10.10
CA LYS A 62 -22.73 7.36 -8.87
C LYS A 62 -22.10 5.98 -8.89
N VAL A 63 -22.28 5.22 -9.98
CA VAL A 63 -21.69 3.88 -10.15
C VAL A 63 -20.17 3.95 -10.08
N MET A 64 -19.56 4.95 -10.74
CA MET A 64 -18.11 5.15 -10.67
C MET A 64 -17.65 5.54 -9.27
N GLY A 65 -18.37 6.43 -8.57
CA GLY A 65 -18.08 6.84 -7.20
C GLY A 65 -18.17 5.68 -6.21
N THR A 66 -19.25 4.89 -6.25
CA THR A 66 -19.41 3.71 -5.36
C THR A 66 -18.38 2.62 -5.67
N ALA A 67 -18.08 2.35 -6.94
CA ALA A 67 -17.04 1.38 -7.32
C ALA A 67 -15.66 1.79 -6.80
N VAL A 68 -15.31 3.08 -6.91
CA VAL A 68 -14.02 3.59 -6.42
C VAL A 68 -13.96 3.55 -4.90
N VAL A 69 -15.00 3.99 -4.19
CA VAL A 69 -15.02 3.99 -2.72
C VAL A 69 -14.87 2.56 -2.19
N PHE A 70 -15.65 1.60 -2.69
CA PHE A 70 -15.51 0.20 -2.27
C PHE A 70 -14.18 -0.40 -2.70
N GLY A 71 -13.78 -0.19 -3.96
CA GLY A 71 -12.56 -0.75 -4.52
C GLY A 71 -11.31 -0.24 -3.79
N MET A 72 -11.25 1.04 -3.47
CA MET A 72 -10.13 1.62 -2.72
C MET A 72 -10.15 1.22 -1.25
N SER A 73 -11.31 1.07 -0.63
CA SER A 73 -11.42 0.58 0.75
C SER A 73 -10.92 -0.86 0.87
N LEU A 74 -11.36 -1.75 -0.03
CA LEU A 74 -10.89 -3.14 -0.12
C LEU A 74 -9.40 -3.21 -0.47
N ALA A 75 -8.94 -2.46 -1.48
CA ALA A 75 -7.54 -2.45 -1.87
C ALA A 75 -6.63 -1.93 -0.75
N THR A 76 -7.08 -0.97 0.05
CA THR A 76 -6.30 -0.45 1.19
C THR A 76 -6.25 -1.48 2.32
N LEU A 77 -7.37 -2.10 2.68
CA LEU A 77 -7.39 -3.18 3.67
C LEU A 77 -6.48 -4.34 3.25
N VAL A 78 -6.66 -4.86 2.04
CA VAL A 78 -5.84 -5.95 1.51
C VAL A 78 -4.38 -5.50 1.38
N GLY A 79 -4.11 -4.31 0.86
CA GLY A 79 -2.75 -3.78 0.70
C GLY A 79 -1.99 -3.62 2.01
N VAL A 80 -2.64 -3.14 3.07
CA VAL A 80 -2.03 -2.98 4.40
C VAL A 80 -1.59 -4.33 4.98
N PHE A 81 -2.29 -5.43 4.72
CA PHE A 81 -1.91 -6.76 5.20
C PHE A 81 -1.01 -7.53 4.22
N VAL A 82 -1.32 -7.50 2.92
CA VAL A 82 -0.62 -8.27 1.89
C VAL A 82 0.77 -7.72 1.61
N ILE A 83 0.97 -6.40 1.62
CA ILE A 83 2.29 -5.80 1.36
C ILE A 83 3.34 -6.25 2.41
N PRO A 84 3.11 -6.12 3.73
CA PRO A 84 4.07 -6.61 4.72
C PRO A 84 4.19 -8.14 4.72
N ALA A 85 3.10 -8.88 4.46
CA ALA A 85 3.15 -10.35 4.37
C ALA A 85 3.99 -10.84 3.18
N CYS A 86 3.78 -10.28 1.98
CA CYS A 86 4.60 -10.57 0.80
C CYS A 86 6.06 -10.19 1.04
N TYR A 87 6.31 -9.04 1.68
CA TYR A 87 7.67 -8.64 2.01
C TYR A 87 8.36 -9.63 2.95
N ALA A 88 7.69 -10.02 4.05
CA ALA A 88 8.21 -11.02 4.98
C ALA A 88 8.44 -12.39 4.30
N PHE A 89 7.55 -12.78 3.38
CA PHE A 89 7.67 -14.03 2.61
C PHE A 89 8.88 -14.01 1.66
N VAL A 90 9.03 -12.95 0.86
CA VAL A 90 10.17 -12.78 -0.06
C VAL A 90 11.49 -12.72 0.72
N MET A 91 11.52 -12.03 1.85
CA MET A 91 12.71 -11.93 2.69
C MET A 91 13.07 -13.28 3.31
N ARG A 92 12.09 -14.05 3.79
CA ARG A 92 12.30 -15.42 4.31
C ARG A 92 12.88 -16.36 3.25
N LEU A 93 12.46 -16.23 2.00
CA LEU A 93 13.03 -16.98 0.86
C LEU A 93 14.46 -16.52 0.52
N SER A 94 14.74 -15.23 0.60
CA SER A 94 16.08 -14.68 0.34
C SER A 94 17.10 -15.12 1.40
N THR A 95 16.74 -15.11 2.68
CA THR A 95 17.63 -15.55 3.78
C THR A 95 17.94 -17.05 3.68
N ARG A 96 16.99 -17.88 3.22
CA ARG A 96 17.25 -19.33 2.98
C ARG A 96 18.23 -19.61 1.84
N LYS A 97 18.47 -18.66 0.94
CA LYS A 97 19.39 -18.82 -0.19
C LYS A 97 20.82 -18.33 0.13
N ALA A 98 20.99 -17.67 1.28
CA ALA A 98 22.27 -17.16 1.76
C ALA A 98 22.89 -18.02 2.88
N ALA A 99 22.22 -19.10 3.28
CA ALA A 99 22.73 -20.17 4.14
C ALA A 99 22.99 -21.42 3.28
#